data_AF-A0A0L6USK7-F1
#
_entry.id   AF-A0A0L6USK7-F1
#
_cell.length_a   1.000
_cell.length_b   1.000
_cell.length_c   1.000
_cell.angle_alpha   90.00
_cell.angle_beta   90.00
_cell.angle_gamma   90.00
#
_symmetry.space_group_name_H-M   'P 1'
#
loop_
_entity.id
_entity.type
_entity.pdbx_description
1 polymer ?
#
loop_
_entity_poly.entity_id
_entity_poly.type
_entity_poly.pdbx_seq_one_letter_code
_entity_poly.pdbx_strand_id
1 'polypeptide(L)'
;MQNILNNQNQVIAELQAERTTIKPPTSSFANDIKRQFLKLLLKFYKEVNPRKPILSFDGSNYIEWETAIDRALQHAFVLKTSFLNNEKDQFAGLDLLKGKAVAALMCSTIDDTLLSIKILKFASVWWTNFASPCKSSSQN
;
A
#
# COMPACT_ATOMS: atom_id res chain seq x y z
N MET A 1 44.66 -26.46 -20.83
CA MET A 1 43.39 -26.53 -20.06
C MET A 1 43.32 -25.54 -18.88
N GLN A 2 44.37 -24.79 -18.55
CA GLN A 2 44.35 -23.80 -17.44
C GLN A 2 43.51 -22.54 -17.70
N ASN A 3 43.34 -22.12 -18.96
CA ASN A 3 42.66 -20.85 -19.29
C ASN A 3 41.15 -20.86 -19.05
N ILE A 4 40.52 -22.04 -19.03
CA ILE A 4 39.06 -22.16 -18.89
C ILE A 4 38.64 -22.00 -17.42
N LEU A 5 39.41 -22.57 -16.48
CA LEU A 5 39.15 -22.41 -15.04
C LEU A 5 39.34 -20.96 -14.57
N ASN A 6 40.36 -20.28 -15.09
CA ASN A 6 40.62 -18.88 -14.72
C ASN A 6 39.50 -17.94 -15.20
N ASN A 7 38.93 -18.21 -16.38
CA ASN A 7 37.86 -17.39 -16.93
C ASN A 7 36.55 -17.58 -16.13
N GLN A 8 36.26 -18.80 -15.67
CA GLN A 8 35.09 -19.07 -14.83
C GLN A 8 35.19 -18.40 -13.46
N ASN A 9 36.37 -18.40 -12.84
CA ASN A 9 36.59 -17.72 -11.56
C ASN A 9 36.45 -16.19 -11.67
N GLN A 10 36.80 -15.61 -12.81
CA GLN A 10 36.63 -14.18 -13.07
C GLN A 10 35.15 -13.81 -13.21
N VAL A 11 34.35 -14.58 -13.96
CA VAL A 11 32.91 -14.34 -14.12
C VAL A 11 32.15 -14.49 -12.79
N ILE A 12 32.55 -15.45 -11.94
CA ILE A 12 31.95 -15.61 -10.60
C ILE A 12 32.34 -14.44 -9.69
N ALA A 13 33.59 -13.96 -9.74
CA ALA A 13 34.03 -12.81 -8.96
C ALA A 13 33.32 -11.51 -9.39
N GLU A 14 33.08 -11.31 -10.69
CA GLU A 14 32.32 -10.18 -11.23
C GLU A 14 30.84 -10.23 -10.79
N LEU A 15 30.19 -11.40 -10.88
CA LEU A 15 28.81 -11.58 -10.41
C LEU A 15 28.67 -11.43 -8.88
N GLN A 16 29.72 -11.77 -8.11
CA GLN A 16 29.75 -11.57 -6.66
C GLN A 16 30.03 -10.10 -6.29
N ALA A 17 30.85 -9.38 -7.06
CA ALA A 17 31.08 -7.94 -6.90
C ALA A 17 29.85 -7.09 -7.27
N GLU A 18 29.04 -7.56 -8.22
CA GLU A 18 27.79 -6.89 -8.62
C GLU A 18 26.66 -7.13 -7.58
N ARG A 19 26.69 -8.24 -6.85
CA ARG A 19 25.72 -8.54 -5.77
C ARG A 19 25.89 -7.70 -4.51
N THR A 20 27.04 -7.08 -4.27
CA THR A 20 27.29 -6.23 -3.09
C THR A 20 26.89 -4.76 -3.31
N THR A 21 26.36 -4.39 -4.47
CA THR A 21 25.81 -3.06 -4.73
C THR A 21 24.29 -3.08 -4.96
N ILE A 22 23.55 -3.80 -4.12
CA ILE A 22 22.15 -3.41 -3.89
C ILE A 22 22.19 -2.11 -3.08
N LYS A 23 22.32 -0.98 -3.78
CA LYS A 23 21.96 0.31 -3.20
C LYS A 23 20.55 0.15 -2.65
N PRO A 24 20.27 0.52 -1.37
CA PRO A 24 18.90 0.61 -0.92
C PRO A 24 18.15 1.47 -1.95
N PRO A 25 16.95 1.06 -2.39
CA PRO A 25 16.23 1.77 -3.43
C PRO A 25 16.26 3.25 -3.09
N THR A 26 16.92 4.04 -3.95
CA THR A 26 16.93 5.49 -3.82
C THR A 26 15.49 5.90 -3.67
N SER A 27 15.20 6.69 -2.64
CA SER A 27 13.83 7.10 -2.27
C SER A 27 12.98 7.48 -3.49
N SER A 28 13.60 8.04 -4.54
CA SER A 28 13.00 8.28 -5.85
C SER A 28 12.28 7.08 -6.49
N PHE A 29 12.93 5.92 -6.66
CA PHE A 29 12.32 4.79 -7.39
C PHE A 29 11.12 4.22 -6.64
N ALA A 30 11.28 3.97 -5.34
CA ALA A 30 10.19 3.52 -4.48
C ALA A 30 9.03 4.53 -4.46
N ASN A 31 9.34 5.84 -4.46
CA ASN A 31 8.34 6.90 -4.55
C ASN A 31 7.65 6.93 -5.92
N ASP A 32 8.36 6.70 -7.01
CA ASP A 32 7.80 6.63 -8.36
C ASP A 32 6.85 5.44 -8.51
N ILE A 33 7.24 4.26 -8.03
CA ILE A 33 6.38 3.07 -7.99
C ILE A 33 5.13 3.34 -7.14
N LYS A 34 5.28 3.93 -5.95
CA LYS A 34 4.15 4.33 -5.11
C LYS A 34 3.22 5.30 -5.84
N ARG A 35 3.77 6.32 -6.53
CA ARG A 35 2.99 7.31 -7.27
C ARG A 35 2.21 6.68 -8.42
N GLN A 36 2.85 5.79 -9.17
CA GLN A 36 2.20 5.05 -10.26
C GLN A 36 1.09 4.15 -9.73
N PHE A 37 1.35 3.41 -8.65
CA PHE A 37 0.35 2.53 -8.05
C PHE A 37 -0.84 3.33 -7.49
N LEU A 38 -0.59 4.43 -6.78
CA LEU A 38 -1.65 5.34 -6.31
C LEU A 38 -2.45 5.92 -7.48
N LYS A 39 -1.79 6.33 -8.57
CA LYS A 39 -2.46 6.83 -9.78
C LYS A 39 -3.39 5.76 -10.37
N LEU A 40 -2.95 4.51 -10.40
CA LEU A 40 -3.78 3.38 -10.85
C LEU A 40 -4.94 3.12 -9.89
N LEU A 41 -4.72 3.14 -8.57
CA LEU A 41 -5.78 2.97 -7.57
C LEU A 41 -6.85 4.06 -7.69
N LEU A 42 -6.45 5.33 -7.84
CA LEU A 42 -7.37 6.44 -8.06
C LEU A 42 -8.14 6.30 -9.37
N LYS A 43 -7.50 5.76 -10.41
CA LYS A 43 -8.15 5.45 -11.68
C LYS A 43 -9.22 4.37 -11.47
N PHE A 44 -8.86 3.24 -10.87
CA PHE A 44 -9.79 2.15 -10.59
C PHE A 44 -10.95 2.62 -9.71
N TYR A 45 -10.66 3.39 -8.66
CA TYR A 45 -11.69 3.97 -7.80
C TYR A 45 -12.73 4.75 -8.60
N LYS A 46 -12.29 5.58 -9.57
CA LYS A 46 -13.19 6.36 -10.42
C LYS A 46 -13.94 5.51 -11.45
N GLU A 47 -13.35 4.41 -11.91
CA GLU A 47 -13.95 3.49 -12.89
C GLU A 47 -15.01 2.59 -12.26
N VAL A 48 -14.72 2.00 -11.10
CA VAL A 48 -15.63 1.05 -10.44
C VAL A 48 -16.70 1.76 -9.59
N ASN A 49 -16.55 3.06 -9.31
CA ASN A 49 -17.51 3.85 -8.56
C ASN A 49 -17.93 5.09 -9.37
N PRO A 50 -19.01 5.01 -10.18
CA PRO A 50 -19.48 6.14 -10.98
C PRO A 50 -19.80 7.40 -10.16
N ARG A 51 -20.32 7.20 -8.94
CA ARG A 51 -20.68 8.29 -8.00
C ARG A 51 -19.49 8.92 -7.29
N LYS A 52 -18.35 8.24 -7.22
CA LYS A 52 -17.09 8.73 -6.62
C LYS A 52 -17.31 9.38 -5.24
N PRO A 53 -17.94 8.66 -4.29
CA PRO A 53 -18.30 9.25 -3.00
C PRO A 53 -17.06 9.76 -2.26
N ILE A 54 -17.11 11.00 -1.78
CA ILE A 54 -16.09 11.56 -0.88
C ILE A 54 -16.66 11.50 0.52
N LEU A 55 -15.91 10.97 1.50
CA LEU A 55 -16.39 10.88 2.87
C LEU A 55 -16.68 12.28 3.41
N SER A 56 -17.94 12.52 3.73
CA SER A 56 -18.43 13.77 4.31
C SER A 56 -17.88 13.97 5.71
N PHE A 57 -17.72 15.25 6.10
CA PHE A 57 -17.20 15.62 7.43
C PHE A 57 -17.99 15.01 8.59
N ASP A 58 -19.30 15.00 8.48
CA ASP A 58 -20.23 14.44 9.46
C ASP A 58 -20.32 12.90 9.41
N GLY A 59 -19.63 12.26 8.45
CA GLY A 59 -19.66 10.82 8.24
C GLY A 59 -21.00 10.28 7.75
N SER A 60 -21.94 11.14 7.34
CA SER A 60 -23.31 10.74 6.95
C SER A 60 -23.34 9.72 5.80
N ASN A 61 -22.32 9.72 4.94
CA ASN A 61 -22.18 8.82 3.81
C ASN A 61 -21.12 7.73 4.01
N TYR A 62 -20.72 7.42 5.26
CA TYR A 62 -19.64 6.46 5.56
C TYR A 62 -19.80 5.12 4.84
N ILE A 63 -21.00 4.52 4.88
CA ILE A 63 -21.25 3.20 4.27
C ILE A 63 -21.09 3.23 2.75
N GLU A 64 -21.53 4.31 2.09
CA GLU A 64 -21.37 4.48 0.64
C GLU A 64 -19.89 4.64 0.27
N TRP A 65 -19.15 5.43 1.06
CA TRP A 65 -17.71 5.64 0.88
C TRP A 65 -16.90 4.36 1.13
N GLU A 66 -17.15 3.66 2.24
CA GLU A 66 -16.47 2.40 2.60
C GLU A 66 -16.68 1.33 1.53
N THR A 67 -17.92 1.17 1.05
CA THR A 67 -18.24 0.26 -0.05
C THR A 67 -17.48 0.61 -1.33
N ALA A 68 -17.33 1.90 -1.63
CA ALA A 68 -16.60 2.35 -2.81
C ALA A 68 -15.09 2.08 -2.70
N ILE A 69 -14.51 2.27 -1.52
CA ILE A 69 -13.12 1.91 -1.24
C ILE A 69 -12.92 0.41 -1.36
N ASP A 70 -13.79 -0.39 -0.75
CA ASP A 70 -13.71 -1.85 -0.80
C ASP A 70 -13.70 -2.37 -2.24
N ARG A 71 -14.62 -1.89 -3.09
CA ARG A 71 -14.67 -2.24 -4.52
C ARG A 71 -13.40 -1.87 -5.27
N ALA A 72 -12.84 -0.69 -5.00
CA ALA A 72 -11.61 -0.24 -5.65
C ALA A 72 -10.42 -1.12 -5.25
N LEU A 73 -10.32 -1.51 -3.99
CA LEU A 73 -9.27 -2.39 -3.48
C LEU A 73 -9.44 -3.83 -4.00
N GLN A 74 -10.67 -4.35 -4.02
CA GLN A 74 -10.98 -5.64 -4.63
C GLN A 74 -10.54 -5.68 -6.09
N HIS A 75 -10.84 -4.65 -6.86
CA HIS A 75 -10.44 -4.56 -8.26
C HIS A 75 -8.91 -4.45 -8.41
N ALA A 76 -8.25 -3.60 -7.61
CA ALA A 76 -6.81 -3.38 -7.68
C ALA A 76 -5.99 -4.62 -7.28
N PHE A 77 -6.49 -5.41 -6.33
CA PHE A 77 -5.83 -6.61 -5.83
C PHE A 77 -6.40 -7.92 -6.41
N VAL A 78 -7.37 -7.83 -7.33
CA VAL A 78 -8.02 -8.99 -7.97
C VAL A 78 -8.60 -9.97 -6.92
N LEU A 79 -9.29 -9.41 -5.92
CA LEU A 79 -9.91 -10.18 -4.85
C LEU A 79 -11.35 -10.57 -5.20
N LYS A 80 -11.74 -11.79 -4.83
CA LYS A 80 -13.12 -12.29 -4.95
C LYS A 80 -13.99 -11.93 -3.74
N THR A 81 -13.37 -11.55 -2.63
CA THR A 81 -14.01 -11.25 -1.34
C THR A 81 -13.70 -9.83 -0.93
N SER A 82 -14.47 -9.28 0.02
CA SER A 82 -14.22 -7.94 0.59
C SER A 82 -12.77 -7.80 1.06
N PHE A 83 -12.15 -6.66 0.76
CA PHE A 83 -10.83 -6.29 1.29
C PHE A 83 -10.95 -5.82 2.74
N LEU A 84 -11.99 -5.03 3.05
CA LEU A 84 -12.22 -4.43 4.37
C LEU A 84 -12.97 -5.38 5.33
N ASN A 85 -13.91 -6.17 4.82
CA ASN A 85 -14.80 -7.02 5.62
C ASN A 85 -14.49 -8.52 5.40
N ASN A 86 -13.25 -8.93 5.63
CA ASN A 86 -12.85 -10.34 5.61
C ASN A 86 -12.36 -10.81 6.98
N GLU A 87 -12.37 -12.13 7.17
CA GLU A 87 -11.92 -12.78 8.40
C GLU A 87 -10.40 -12.69 8.60
N LYS A 88 -9.65 -12.45 7.52
CA LYS A 88 -8.18 -12.36 7.53
C LYS A 88 -7.77 -10.94 7.21
N ASP A 89 -7.20 -10.24 8.20
CA ASP A 89 -6.69 -8.88 8.01
C ASP A 89 -5.76 -8.77 6.79
N GLN A 90 -6.29 -8.23 5.69
CA GLN A 90 -5.52 -8.05 4.44
C GLN A 90 -4.48 -6.95 4.58
N PHE A 91 -4.64 -6.03 5.55
CA PHE A 91 -3.67 -4.97 5.77
C PHE A 91 -2.34 -5.54 6.27
N ALA A 92 -2.37 -6.59 7.10
CA ALA A 92 -1.17 -7.30 7.55
C ALA A 92 -0.38 -7.94 6.39
N GLY A 93 -1.04 -8.28 5.28
CA GLY A 93 -0.42 -8.83 4.08
C GLY A 93 0.15 -7.79 3.11
N LEU A 94 -0.08 -6.49 3.35
CA LEU A 94 0.42 -5.44 2.47
C LEU A 94 1.90 -5.15 2.73
N ASP A 95 2.68 -5.13 1.66
CA ASP A 95 4.00 -4.50 1.71
C ASP A 95 3.89 -2.99 1.98
N LEU A 96 5.00 -2.39 2.43
CA LEU A 96 5.06 -0.98 2.82
C LEU A 96 4.59 -0.03 1.70
N LEU A 97 4.84 -0.35 0.44
CA LEU A 97 4.46 0.50 -0.69
C LEU A 97 2.96 0.44 -0.94
N LYS A 98 2.39 -0.76 -0.96
CA LYS A 98 0.94 -0.98 -1.08
C LYS A 98 0.19 -0.36 0.08
N GLY A 99 0.63 -0.59 1.32
CA GLY A 99 0.02 0.02 2.51
C GLY A 99 0.00 1.55 2.45
N LYS A 100 1.13 2.16 2.06
CA LYS A 100 1.21 3.62 1.86
C LYS A 100 0.32 4.14 0.74
N ALA A 101 0.08 3.36 -0.30
CA ALA A 101 -0.78 3.76 -1.40
C ALA A 101 -2.27 3.58 -1.09
N VAL A 102 -2.65 2.52 -0.38
CA VAL A 102 -4.01 2.34 0.16
C VAL A 102 -4.37 3.48 1.10
N ALA A 103 -3.46 3.83 2.02
CA ALA A 103 -3.65 4.98 2.90
C ALA A 103 -3.80 6.28 2.11
N ALA A 104 -2.98 6.49 1.07
CA ALA A 104 -3.08 7.67 0.22
C ALA A 104 -4.39 7.71 -0.59
N LEU A 105 -4.91 6.56 -1.05
CA LEU A 105 -6.22 6.47 -1.69
C LEU A 105 -7.33 6.91 -0.73
N MET A 106 -7.36 6.35 0.48
CA MET A 106 -8.33 6.72 1.52
C MET A 106 -8.25 8.22 1.82
N CYS A 107 -7.06 8.78 2.06
CA CYS A 107 -6.89 10.21 2.29
C CYS A 107 -7.33 11.08 1.09
N SER A 108 -7.20 10.59 -0.14
CA SER A 108 -7.60 11.31 -1.36
C SER A 108 -9.11 11.29 -1.62
N THR A 109 -9.88 10.57 -0.80
CA THR A 109 -11.34 10.40 -0.96
C THR A 109 -12.09 10.82 0.30
N ILE A 110 -11.44 11.59 1.17
CA ILE A 110 -12.02 12.17 2.39
C ILE A 110 -12.11 13.69 2.19
N ASP A 111 -13.13 14.33 2.75
CA ASP A 111 -13.27 15.79 2.74
C ASP A 111 -12.02 16.52 3.28
N ASP A 112 -11.62 17.60 2.63
CA ASP A 112 -10.40 18.34 2.97
C ASP A 112 -10.45 18.90 4.41
N THR A 113 -11.62 19.22 4.94
CA THR A 113 -11.81 19.68 6.32
C THR A 113 -11.44 18.58 7.32
N LEU A 114 -11.79 17.33 7.02
CA LEU A 114 -11.36 16.16 7.79
C LEU A 114 -9.86 15.94 7.65
N LEU A 115 -9.28 16.17 6.46
CA LEU A 115 -7.84 16.03 6.24
C LEU A 115 -7.03 17.06 7.05
N SER A 116 -7.49 18.31 7.10
CA SER A 116 -6.85 19.41 7.85
C SER A 116 -6.81 19.14 9.36
N ILE A 117 -7.85 18.54 9.94
CA ILE A 117 -7.87 18.14 11.36
C ILE A 117 -6.92 16.97 11.63
N LYS A 118 -6.65 16.14 10.62
CA LYS A 118 -5.88 14.89 10.73
C LYS A 118 -4.37 15.05 10.54
N ILE A 119 -3.88 16.05 9.78
CA ILE A 119 -2.44 16.20 9.50
C ILE A 119 -1.57 16.33 10.78
N LEU A 120 -2.12 16.76 11.91
CA LEU A 120 -1.38 16.85 13.20
C LEU A 120 -1.42 15.59 14.09
N LYS A 121 -2.25 14.56 13.79
CA LYS A 121 -2.38 13.36 14.64
C LYS A 121 -2.45 12.01 13.90
N PHE A 122 -2.67 11.97 12.58
CA PHE A 122 -3.10 10.73 11.93
C PHE A 122 -2.02 9.69 11.63
N ALA A 123 -0.75 10.05 11.47
CA ALA A 123 0.25 9.05 11.09
C ALA A 123 0.53 8.03 12.22
N SER A 124 0.51 8.44 13.50
CA SER A 124 0.70 7.51 14.62
C SER A 124 -0.60 6.88 15.10
N VAL A 125 -1.70 7.64 15.12
CA VAL A 125 -3.02 7.19 15.62
C VAL A 125 -3.70 6.22 14.65
N TRP A 126 -3.54 6.40 13.34
CA TRP A 126 -4.12 5.47 12.37
C TRP A 126 -3.37 4.13 12.34
N TRP A 127 -2.04 4.14 12.49
CA TRP A 127 -1.24 2.91 12.67
C TRP A 127 -1.57 2.18 13.98
N THR A 128 -1.85 2.91 15.07
CA THR A 128 -2.20 2.32 16.37
C THR A 128 -3.66 1.87 16.48
N ASN A 129 -4.63 2.57 15.87
CA ASN A 129 -6.04 2.22 16.04
C ASN A 129 -6.58 1.28 14.96
N PHE A 130 -6.01 1.29 13.74
CA PHE A 130 -6.50 0.45 12.65
C PHE A 130 -5.51 -0.65 12.22
N ALA A 131 -4.20 -0.48 12.42
CA ALA A 131 -3.20 -1.50 12.10
C ALA A 131 -2.65 -2.28 13.31
N SER A 132 -3.01 -1.91 14.56
CA SER A 132 -2.48 -2.53 15.78
C SER A 132 -3.38 -3.50 16.58
N PRO A 133 -4.66 -3.80 16.26
CA PRO A 133 -5.37 -4.83 17.02
C PRO A 133 -4.78 -6.25 16.87
N CYS A 134 -3.89 -6.49 15.90
CA CYS A 134 -3.30 -7.82 15.66
C CYS A 134 -2.14 -8.21 16.61
N LYS A 135 -2.04 -7.68 17.83
CA LYS A 135 -1.00 -8.10 18.80
C LYS A 135 -1.45 -8.49 20.21
N SER A 136 -2.74 -8.57 20.50
CA SER A 136 -3.21 -8.91 21.86
C SER A 136 -4.30 -9.99 21.93
N SER A 137 -4.16 -11.06 21.14
CA SER A 137 -4.91 -12.32 21.36
C SER A 137 -4.06 -13.58 21.23
N SER A 138 -2.76 -13.47 21.50
CA SER A 138 -1.87 -14.63 21.77
C SER A 138 -1.14 -14.41 23.08
N GLN A 139 -1.89 -14.38 24.18
CA GLN A 139 -1.44 -14.71 25.55
C GLN A 139 -2.66 -14.62 26.48
N ASN A 140 -3.42 -15.71 26.52
CA ASN A 140 -3.99 -16.35 27.72
C ASN A 140 -4.88 -17.52 27.29
#